data_AF-N4VXW7-F1
#
_entry.id   AF-N4VXW7-F1
#
_cell.length_a   1.000
_cell.length_b   1.000
_cell.length_c   1.000
_cell.angle_alpha   90.00
_cell.angle_beta   90.00
_cell.angle_gamma   90.00
#
_symmetry.space_group_name_H-M   'P 1'
#
loop_
_entity.id
_entity.type
_entity.pdbx_description
1 polymer ?
#
loop_
_entity_poly.entity_id
_entity_poly.type
_entity_poly.pdbx_seq_one_letter_code
_entity_poly.pdbx_strand_id
1 'polypeptide(L)'
;MGEALRLVQEMRLYEEKSYETLGWPEAHLRRNVFWHLYIGDKSASILNKVPISLHQICLESPITTMFDEGLACNLMCPAHELGSQAFENQLRAGFFLCFRLWYAASEMLIDLNFLSRLYNKNGRLEAPGPSADTSHLRNTITHSYLAFTSILHNCPDWIRNPSSAADSSGTIARFQNLSFYIQKANLFVTFHILRLVLLSRFADRGAADILGLTSDPATLSLRKVEIASDLLDSIKDIPFEALQANGEPCVEKLRQVGVALLETMHSVDNEAIAARARFLFGMLLDILSRLNSRISDELSNDHES
;
A
#
# COMPACT_ATOMS: atom_id res chain seq x y z
N MET A 1 -10.93 2.95 -14.83
CA MET A 1 -10.83 3.63 -13.51
C MET A 1 -11.59 4.95 -13.49
N GLY A 2 -11.29 5.91 -14.37
CA GLY A 2 -11.96 7.23 -14.39
C GLY A 2 -13.49 7.17 -14.43
N GLU A 3 -14.08 6.40 -15.35
CA GLU A 3 -15.54 6.22 -15.43
C GLU A 3 -16.16 5.62 -14.17
N ALA A 4 -15.46 4.66 -13.53
CA ALA A 4 -15.93 4.06 -12.28
C ALA A 4 -15.92 5.06 -11.11
N LEU A 5 -14.90 5.92 -11.05
CA LEU A 5 -14.82 6.99 -10.05
C LEU A 5 -15.93 8.03 -10.26
N ARG A 6 -16.24 8.38 -11.52
CA ARG A 6 -17.37 9.27 -11.83
C ARG A 6 -18.70 8.66 -11.38
N LEU A 7 -18.92 7.38 -11.68
CA LEU A 7 -20.14 6.68 -11.26
C LEU A 7 -20.29 6.65 -9.73
N VAL A 8 -19.22 6.40 -8.99
CA VAL A 8 -19.21 6.46 -7.51
C VAL A 8 -19.64 7.82 -6.99
N GLN A 9 -19.18 8.90 -7.63
CA GLN A 9 -19.54 10.28 -7.25
C GLN A 9 -21.00 10.59 -7.60
N GLU A 10 -21.46 10.22 -8.80
CA GLU A 10 -22.84 10.40 -9.26
C GLU A 10 -23.84 9.64 -8.36
N MET A 11 -23.49 8.41 -7.97
CA MET A 11 -24.28 7.59 -7.05
C MET A 11 -24.15 8.01 -5.58
N ARG A 12 -23.29 9.00 -5.28
CA ARG A 12 -23.00 9.49 -3.93
C ARG A 12 -22.62 8.39 -2.94
N LEU A 13 -21.84 7.40 -3.40
CA LEU A 13 -21.37 6.29 -2.54
C LEU A 13 -20.33 6.74 -1.49
N TYR A 14 -20.02 8.02 -1.41
CA TYR A 14 -19.24 8.61 -0.31
C TYR A 14 -20.14 9.08 0.85
N GLU A 15 -21.47 9.02 0.69
CA GLU A 15 -22.43 9.40 1.71
C GLU A 15 -23.15 8.18 2.28
N GLU A 16 -23.16 8.03 3.60
CA GLU A 16 -23.79 6.87 4.26
C GLU A 16 -25.31 6.79 3.99
N LYS A 17 -25.97 7.95 3.85
CA LYS A 17 -27.38 8.05 3.50
C LYS A 17 -27.73 7.40 2.15
N SER A 18 -26.76 7.26 1.24
CA SER A 18 -26.97 6.59 -0.06
C SER A 18 -27.28 5.09 0.08
N TYR A 19 -27.09 4.53 1.28
CA TYR A 19 -27.32 3.12 1.59
C TYR A 19 -28.57 2.85 2.42
N GLU A 20 -29.25 3.87 2.96
CA GLU A 20 -30.35 3.70 3.93
C GLU A 20 -31.51 2.85 3.41
N THR A 21 -31.79 2.93 2.11
CA THR A 21 -32.88 2.18 1.47
C THR A 21 -32.46 0.80 0.99
N LEU A 22 -31.19 0.41 1.17
CA LEU A 22 -30.63 -0.82 0.62
C LEU A 22 -30.50 -1.89 1.70
N GLY A 23 -30.93 -3.10 1.37
CA GLY A 23 -30.76 -4.28 2.23
C GLY A 23 -29.38 -4.94 2.07
N TRP A 24 -29.18 -6.02 2.83
CA TRP A 24 -28.07 -6.94 2.60
C TRP A 24 -28.34 -7.80 1.34
N PRO A 25 -27.33 -8.12 0.50
CA PRO A 25 -25.91 -7.75 0.60
C PRO A 25 -25.55 -6.42 -0.07
N GLU A 26 -26.50 -5.79 -0.77
CA GLU A 26 -26.23 -4.66 -1.67
C GLU A 26 -25.59 -3.46 -1.00
N ALA A 27 -26.14 -3.02 0.14
CA ALA A 27 -25.58 -1.89 0.90
C ALA A 27 -24.12 -2.14 1.28
N HIS A 28 -23.79 -3.39 1.62
CA HIS A 28 -22.44 -3.77 2.04
C HIS A 28 -21.47 -3.79 0.85
N LEU A 29 -21.89 -4.40 -0.27
CA LEU A 29 -21.07 -4.45 -1.48
C LEU A 29 -20.78 -3.05 -2.02
N ARG A 30 -21.75 -2.13 -2.01
CA ARG A 30 -21.53 -0.76 -2.47
C ARG A 30 -20.57 0.03 -1.56
N ARG A 31 -20.60 -0.16 -0.23
CA ARG A 31 -19.58 0.41 0.67
C ARG A 31 -18.19 -0.13 0.33
N ASN A 32 -18.05 -1.44 0.14
CA ASN A 32 -16.77 -2.05 -0.21
C ASN A 32 -16.25 -1.56 -1.57
N VAL A 33 -17.12 -1.39 -2.56
CA VAL A 33 -16.79 -0.83 -3.87
C VAL A 33 -16.29 0.60 -3.75
N PHE A 34 -16.97 1.45 -2.97
CA PHE A 34 -16.51 2.82 -2.71
C PHE A 34 -15.08 2.82 -2.17
N TRP A 35 -14.79 2.02 -1.13
CA TRP A 35 -13.48 2.00 -0.51
C TRP A 35 -12.38 1.40 -1.39
N HIS A 36 -12.70 0.40 -2.21
CA HIS A 36 -11.78 -0.12 -3.23
C HIS A 36 -11.42 0.94 -4.27
N LEU A 37 -12.41 1.68 -4.77
CA LEU A 37 -12.17 2.72 -5.77
C LEU A 37 -11.46 3.93 -5.15
N TYR A 38 -11.82 4.30 -3.92
CA TYR A 38 -11.13 5.34 -3.15
C TYR A 38 -9.64 5.04 -2.99
N ILE A 39 -9.31 3.82 -2.56
CA ILE A 39 -7.91 3.45 -2.37
C ILE A 39 -7.18 3.21 -3.68
N GLY A 40 -7.88 2.73 -4.71
CA GLY A 40 -7.35 2.58 -6.06
C GLY A 40 -6.98 3.92 -6.70
N ASP A 41 -7.76 4.98 -6.46
CA ASP A 41 -7.42 6.35 -6.87
C ASP A 41 -6.12 6.84 -6.19
N LYS A 42 -5.95 6.57 -4.89
CA LYS A 42 -4.71 6.93 -4.16
C LYS A 42 -3.51 6.14 -4.63
N SER A 43 -3.64 4.83 -4.81
CA SER A 43 -2.52 4.00 -5.25
C SER A 43 -2.04 4.39 -6.64
N ALA A 44 -2.96 4.66 -7.58
CA ALA A 44 -2.63 5.17 -8.90
C ALA A 44 -1.93 6.54 -8.84
N SER A 45 -2.37 7.43 -7.93
CA SER A 45 -1.72 8.73 -7.77
C SER A 45 -0.29 8.62 -7.21
N ILE A 46 -0.12 7.82 -6.16
CA ILE A 46 1.16 7.64 -5.47
C ILE A 46 2.20 6.99 -6.37
N LEU A 47 1.83 5.87 -7.01
CA LEU A 47 2.72 5.05 -7.81
C LEU A 47 2.92 5.60 -9.22
N ASN A 48 1.85 6.04 -9.88
CA ASN A 48 1.87 6.37 -11.32
C ASN A 48 1.77 7.88 -11.59
N LYS A 49 1.81 8.72 -10.54
CA LYS A 49 1.72 10.20 -10.65
C LYS A 49 0.43 10.67 -11.33
N VAL A 50 -0.64 9.89 -11.25
CA VAL A 50 -1.98 10.27 -11.74
C VAL A 50 -2.62 11.29 -10.77
N PRO A 51 -3.38 12.29 -11.25
CA PRO A 51 -4.11 13.18 -10.35
C PRO A 51 -5.15 12.43 -9.50
N ILE A 52 -5.23 12.79 -8.23
CA ILE A 52 -6.26 12.28 -7.31
C ILE A 52 -7.63 12.83 -7.77
N SER A 53 -8.56 11.94 -8.09
CA SER A 53 -9.90 12.32 -8.55
C SER A 53 -10.94 12.27 -7.43
N LEU A 54 -10.79 11.36 -6.46
CA LEU A 54 -11.75 11.14 -5.38
C LEU A 54 -11.19 11.59 -4.03
N HIS A 55 -11.13 12.90 -3.80
CA HIS A 55 -10.65 13.50 -2.54
C HIS A 55 -11.77 14.26 -1.83
N GLN A 56 -11.74 14.33 -0.50
CA GLN A 56 -12.78 15.02 0.29
C GLN A 56 -12.99 16.47 -0.15
N ILE A 57 -11.93 17.19 -0.50
CA ILE A 57 -12.00 18.59 -1.00
C ILE A 57 -12.72 18.68 -2.35
N CYS A 58 -12.75 17.60 -3.13
CA CYS A 58 -13.40 17.54 -4.44
C CYS A 58 -14.85 17.04 -4.37
N LEU A 59 -15.38 16.77 -3.18
CA LEU A 59 -16.73 16.25 -2.98
C LEU A 59 -17.68 17.34 -2.50
N GLU A 60 -18.97 17.23 -2.86
CA GLU A 60 -20.01 18.18 -2.44
C GLU A 60 -20.27 18.12 -0.92
N SER A 61 -20.01 16.96 -0.31
CA SER A 61 -20.15 16.74 1.12
C SER A 61 -19.01 15.85 1.64
N PRO A 62 -18.75 15.85 2.97
CA PRO A 62 -17.74 14.99 3.56
C PRO A 62 -18.01 13.51 3.29
N ILE A 63 -16.93 12.72 3.22
CA ILE A 63 -17.04 11.27 3.18
C ILE A 63 -17.62 10.82 4.53
N THR A 64 -18.83 10.25 4.50
CA THR A 64 -19.52 9.69 5.67
C THR A 64 -19.71 8.19 5.57
N THR A 65 -19.50 7.61 4.38
CA THR A 65 -19.53 6.16 4.17
C THR A 65 -18.72 5.47 5.23
N MET A 66 -19.33 4.53 5.94
CA MET A 66 -18.66 3.84 7.03
C MET A 66 -17.61 2.87 6.50
N PHE A 67 -16.46 2.86 7.16
CA PHE A 67 -15.45 1.82 7.02
C PHE A 67 -15.40 1.02 8.32
N ASP A 68 -16.48 0.28 8.58
CA ASP A 68 -16.63 -0.45 9.83
C ASP A 68 -15.85 -1.78 9.80
N GLU A 69 -14.85 -1.89 10.66
CA GLU A 69 -14.02 -3.08 10.83
C GLU A 69 -14.78 -4.23 11.53
N GLY A 70 -15.78 -3.91 12.36
CA GLY A 70 -16.56 -4.86 13.14
C GLY A 70 -17.83 -5.37 12.44
N LEU A 71 -18.23 -4.76 11.32
CA LEU A 71 -19.44 -5.16 10.61
C LEU A 71 -19.23 -6.49 9.87
N ALA A 72 -19.93 -7.53 10.33
CA ALA A 72 -19.93 -8.85 9.71
C ALA A 72 -20.43 -8.76 8.25
N CYS A 73 -19.61 -9.26 7.32
CA CYS A 73 -19.84 -9.15 5.89
C CYS A 73 -20.76 -10.30 5.38
N ASN A 74 -20.60 -11.49 5.97
CA ASN A 74 -21.41 -12.70 5.76
C ASN A 74 -21.52 -13.11 4.28
N LEU A 75 -20.54 -12.73 3.45
CA LEU A 75 -20.53 -13.08 2.03
C LEU A 75 -20.14 -14.53 1.79
N MET A 76 -19.37 -15.13 2.71
CA MET A 76 -19.03 -16.54 2.65
C MET A 76 -20.20 -17.37 3.18
N CYS A 77 -20.67 -18.35 2.39
CA CYS A 77 -21.74 -19.24 2.82
C CYS A 77 -21.27 -20.11 4.01
N PRO A 78 -21.90 -20.02 5.20
CA PRO A 78 -21.50 -20.81 6.37
C PRO A 78 -21.70 -22.33 6.19
N ALA A 79 -22.59 -22.71 5.26
CA ALA A 79 -22.82 -24.11 4.92
C ALA A 79 -21.70 -24.71 4.03
N HIS A 80 -20.80 -23.87 3.52
CA HIS A 80 -19.66 -24.31 2.74
C HIS A 80 -18.46 -24.53 3.66
N GLU A 81 -17.84 -25.71 3.59
CA GLU A 81 -16.74 -26.10 4.50
C GLU A 81 -15.52 -25.15 4.45
N LEU A 82 -15.37 -24.41 3.34
CA LEU A 82 -14.31 -23.41 3.14
C LEU A 82 -14.55 -22.06 3.86
N GLY A 83 -15.79 -21.74 4.24
CA GLY A 83 -16.20 -20.40 4.69
C GLY A 83 -16.65 -20.39 6.15
N SER A 84 -15.75 -20.08 7.08
CA SER A 84 -16.14 -19.73 8.44
C SER A 84 -16.25 -18.21 8.60
N GLN A 85 -17.18 -17.75 9.44
CA GLN A 85 -17.31 -16.33 9.78
C GLN A 85 -15.99 -15.76 10.33
N ALA A 86 -15.27 -16.57 11.13
CA ALA A 86 -13.98 -16.19 11.67
C ALA A 86 -12.94 -15.96 10.56
N PHE A 87 -12.88 -16.86 9.57
CA PHE A 87 -12.00 -16.73 8.42
C PHE A 87 -12.33 -15.50 7.58
N GLU A 88 -13.61 -15.24 7.31
CA GLU A 88 -14.04 -14.04 6.58
C GLU A 88 -13.65 -12.74 7.32
N ASN A 89 -13.87 -12.69 8.63
CA ASN A 89 -13.46 -11.55 9.46
C ASN A 89 -11.94 -11.36 9.45
N GLN A 90 -11.16 -12.44 9.48
CA GLN A 90 -9.70 -12.39 9.39
C GLN A 90 -9.22 -11.88 8.03
N LEU A 91 -9.86 -12.30 6.93
CA LEU A 91 -9.57 -11.76 5.60
C LEU A 91 -9.90 -10.27 5.52
N ARG A 92 -11.02 -9.85 6.09
CA ARG A 92 -11.42 -8.44 6.14
C ARG A 92 -10.38 -7.61 6.91
N ALA A 93 -9.88 -8.11 8.04
CA ALA A 93 -8.79 -7.49 8.80
C ALA A 93 -7.52 -7.28 7.96
N GLY A 94 -7.12 -8.25 7.15
CA GLY A 94 -5.96 -8.10 6.25
C GLY A 94 -6.17 -7.04 5.18
N PHE A 95 -7.38 -6.97 4.60
CA PHE A 95 -7.74 -5.89 3.67
C PHE A 95 -7.64 -4.51 4.34
N PHE A 96 -8.11 -4.37 5.58
CA PHE A 96 -8.05 -3.13 6.34
C PHE A 96 -6.64 -2.63 6.59
N LEU A 97 -5.70 -3.52 6.92
CA LEU A 97 -4.31 -3.13 7.11
C LEU A 97 -3.73 -2.54 5.82
N CYS A 98 -4.00 -3.16 4.67
CA CYS A 98 -3.53 -2.65 3.38
C CYS A 98 -4.18 -1.31 3.03
N PHE A 99 -5.48 -1.17 3.27
CA PHE A 99 -6.17 0.12 3.12
C PHE A 99 -5.53 1.22 3.98
N ARG A 100 -5.27 0.94 5.26
CA ARG A 100 -4.64 1.89 6.19
C ARG A 100 -3.26 2.34 5.73
N LEU A 101 -2.47 1.45 5.12
CA LEU A 101 -1.17 1.82 4.53
C LEU A 101 -1.32 2.88 3.45
N TRP A 102 -2.18 2.60 2.47
CA TRP A 102 -2.42 3.51 1.34
C TRP A 102 -3.02 4.84 1.80
N TYR A 103 -3.98 4.79 2.72
CA TYR A 103 -4.61 5.98 3.28
C TYR A 103 -3.58 6.85 4.01
N ALA A 104 -2.83 6.28 4.95
CA ALA A 104 -1.82 7.01 5.69
C ALA A 104 -0.74 7.62 4.77
N ALA A 105 -0.28 6.87 3.77
CA ALA A 105 0.68 7.38 2.80
C ALA A 105 0.12 8.54 1.95
N SER A 106 -1.14 8.45 1.53
CA SER A 106 -1.83 9.52 0.80
C SER A 106 -1.91 10.80 1.62
N GLU A 107 -2.39 10.72 2.86
CA GLU A 107 -2.54 11.88 3.74
C GLU A 107 -1.18 12.54 3.99
N MET A 108 -0.14 11.76 4.31
CA MET A 108 1.22 12.30 4.48
C MET A 108 1.75 13.03 3.24
N LEU A 109 1.46 12.54 2.04
CA LEU A 109 1.89 13.18 0.80
C LEU A 109 1.09 14.46 0.49
N ILE A 110 -0.19 14.50 0.87
CA ILE A 110 -1.02 15.71 0.79
C ILE A 110 -0.48 16.78 1.75
N ASP A 111 -0.22 16.40 3.00
CA ASP A 111 0.36 17.27 4.02
C ASP A 111 1.74 17.79 3.60
N LEU A 112 2.58 16.93 3.03
CA LEU A 112 3.88 17.33 2.47
C LEU A 112 3.74 18.36 1.34
N ASN A 113 2.73 18.21 0.47
CA ASN A 113 2.46 19.20 -0.58
C ASN A 113 2.00 20.54 0.01
N PHE A 114 1.18 20.51 1.06
CA PHE A 114 0.76 21.72 1.76
C PHE A 114 1.94 22.40 2.46
N LEU A 115 2.78 21.63 3.16
CA LEU A 115 4.01 22.09 3.80
C LEU A 115 4.95 22.77 2.80
N SER A 116 5.19 22.15 1.64
CA SER A 116 6.03 22.72 0.58
C SER A 116 5.49 24.07 0.07
N ARG A 117 4.15 24.21 -0.04
CA ARG A 117 3.52 25.48 -0.42
C ARG A 117 3.69 26.56 0.65
N LEU A 118 3.63 26.20 1.93
CA LEU A 118 3.86 27.15 3.04
C LEU A 118 5.30 27.66 3.02
N TYR A 119 6.28 26.77 2.85
CA TYR A 119 7.69 27.17 2.72
C TYR A 119 7.93 28.11 1.54
N ASN A 120 7.36 27.83 0.37
CA ASN A 120 7.52 28.69 -0.81
C ASN A 120 6.86 30.07 -0.65
N LYS A 121 5.78 30.18 0.14
CA LYS A 121 5.19 31.48 0.49
C LYS A 121 6.06 32.26 1.46
N ASN A 122 6.62 31.58 2.46
CA ASN A 122 7.48 32.19 3.48
C ASN A 122 8.86 32.58 2.93
N GLY A 123 9.40 31.88 1.93
CA GLY A 123 10.65 32.27 1.27
C GLY A 123 10.60 33.62 0.54
N ARG A 124 9.41 34.23 0.38
CA ARG A 124 9.24 35.58 -0.19
C ARG A 124 9.10 36.69 0.86
N LEU A 125 8.96 36.34 2.14
CA LEU A 125 8.81 37.27 3.26
C LEU A 125 9.89 36.90 4.28
N GLU A 126 10.93 37.71 4.42
CA GLU A 126 12.12 37.50 5.27
C GLU A 126 11.80 37.24 6.76
N ALA A 127 11.25 36.07 7.09
CA ALA A 127 10.97 35.66 8.47
C ALA A 127 11.99 34.62 8.94
N PRO A 128 12.65 34.85 10.09
CA PRO A 128 13.61 33.90 10.63
C PRO A 128 12.87 32.73 11.30
N GLY A 129 12.91 31.56 10.66
CA GLY A 129 12.48 30.28 11.25
C GLY A 129 11.12 29.74 10.78
N PRO A 130 10.85 28.44 11.01
CA PRO A 130 9.58 27.83 10.66
C PRO A 130 8.44 28.45 11.49
N SER A 131 7.35 28.86 10.82
CA SER A 131 6.16 29.35 11.53
C SER A 131 5.58 28.26 12.46
N ALA A 132 4.77 28.68 13.45
CA ALA A 132 4.06 27.75 14.33
C ALA A 132 3.25 26.70 13.53
N ASP A 133 2.57 27.14 12.47
CA ASP A 133 1.79 26.26 11.57
C ASP A 133 2.66 25.22 10.86
N THR A 134 3.85 25.63 10.39
CA THR A 134 4.80 24.74 9.71
C THR A 134 5.33 23.69 10.68
N SER A 135 5.64 24.10 11.91
CA SER A 135 6.13 23.21 12.96
C SER A 135 5.06 22.19 13.40
N HIS A 136 3.82 22.64 13.58
CA HIS A 136 2.69 21.76 13.90
C HIS A 136 2.48 20.71 12.81
N LEU A 137 2.42 21.15 11.54
CA LEU A 137 2.21 20.23 10.41
C LEU A 137 3.33 19.20 10.29
N ARG A 138 4.59 19.61 10.49
CA ARG A 138 5.73 18.68 10.52
C ARG A 138 5.57 17.63 11.62
N ASN A 139 5.18 18.03 12.82
CA ASN A 139 4.93 17.10 13.93
C ASN A 139 3.77 16.14 13.60
N THR A 140 2.69 16.62 12.99
CA THR A 140 1.59 15.78 12.51
C THR A 140 2.09 14.74 11.52
N ILE A 141 2.87 15.14 10.51
CA ILE A 141 3.42 14.22 9.52
C ILE A 141 4.36 13.19 10.18
N THR A 142 5.24 13.62 11.10
CA THR A 142 6.11 12.69 11.84
C THR A 142 5.30 11.67 12.62
N HIS A 143 4.23 12.10 13.31
CA HIS A 143 3.34 11.17 14.02
C HIS A 143 2.63 10.20 13.08
N SER A 144 2.13 10.70 11.94
CA SER A 144 1.52 9.87 10.89
C SER A 144 2.51 8.86 10.31
N TYR A 145 3.79 9.22 10.17
CA TYR A 145 4.83 8.31 9.71
C TYR A 145 5.12 7.20 10.73
N LEU A 146 5.17 7.54 12.03
CA LEU A 146 5.31 6.54 13.11
C LEU A 146 4.09 5.60 13.16
N ALA A 147 2.88 6.15 13.02
CA ALA A 147 1.67 5.34 12.93
C ALA A 147 1.72 4.41 11.71
N PHE A 148 2.15 4.91 10.55
CA PHE A 148 2.34 4.12 9.33
C PHE A 148 3.34 2.97 9.53
N THR A 149 4.51 3.21 10.13
CA THR A 149 5.50 2.16 10.38
C THR A 149 4.98 1.12 11.39
N SER A 150 4.12 1.53 12.33
CA SER A 150 3.51 0.62 13.31
C SER A 150 2.47 -0.34 12.72
N ILE A 151 1.90 -0.06 11.52
CA ILE A 151 0.85 -0.91 10.92
C ILE A 151 1.34 -2.35 10.75
N LEU A 152 2.57 -2.51 10.25
CA LEU A 152 3.13 -3.85 10.06
C LEU A 152 3.57 -4.48 11.38
N HIS A 153 3.99 -3.69 12.39
CA HIS A 153 4.33 -4.19 13.72
C HIS A 153 3.10 -4.74 14.46
N ASN A 154 1.96 -4.07 14.31
CA ASN A 154 0.69 -4.48 14.92
C ASN A 154 -0.12 -5.43 14.02
N CYS A 155 0.50 -6.00 12.99
CA CYS A 155 -0.12 -6.97 12.10
C CYS A 155 -0.43 -8.27 12.85
N PRO A 156 -1.66 -8.83 12.72
CA PRO A 156 -2.04 -10.08 13.37
C PRO A 156 -1.18 -11.27 13.00
N ASP A 157 -1.03 -12.22 13.93
CA ASP A 157 -0.14 -13.38 13.78
C ASP A 157 -0.53 -14.29 12.61
N TRP A 158 -1.81 -14.43 12.28
CA TRP A 158 -2.25 -15.25 11.14
C TRP A 158 -1.84 -14.66 9.78
N ILE A 159 -1.55 -13.35 9.70
CA ILE A 159 -0.97 -12.71 8.50
C ILE A 159 0.56 -12.75 8.58
N ARG A 160 1.14 -12.49 9.76
CA ARG A 160 2.60 -12.50 9.94
C ARG A 160 3.19 -13.89 9.70
N ASN A 161 2.58 -14.92 10.28
CA ASN A 161 3.02 -16.30 10.28
C ASN A 161 1.87 -17.26 9.91
N PRO A 162 1.39 -17.27 8.65
CA PRO A 162 0.23 -18.08 8.26
C PRO A 162 0.38 -19.57 8.56
N SER A 163 1.59 -20.12 8.42
CA SER A 163 1.86 -21.55 8.74
C SER A 163 1.65 -21.92 10.20
N SER A 164 1.73 -20.97 11.14
CA SER A 164 1.52 -21.23 12.58
C SER A 164 0.04 -21.31 12.98
N ALA A 165 -0.86 -20.84 12.11
CA ALA A 165 -2.30 -20.85 12.37
C ALA A 165 -2.98 -22.20 12.00
N ALA A 166 -2.24 -23.14 11.41
CA ALA A 166 -2.79 -24.33 10.78
C ALA A 166 -2.14 -25.62 11.32
N ASP A 167 -2.51 -26.02 12.53
CA ASP A 167 -2.20 -27.36 13.05
C ASP A 167 -3.04 -28.48 12.41
N SER A 168 -3.94 -28.15 11.46
CA SER A 168 -4.84 -29.10 10.81
C SER A 168 -4.42 -29.42 9.36
N SER A 169 -4.04 -30.66 9.07
CA SER A 169 -3.80 -31.12 7.68
C SER A 169 -5.13 -31.28 6.93
N GLY A 170 -5.40 -30.44 5.94
CA GLY A 170 -6.60 -30.56 5.10
C GLY A 170 -6.63 -29.55 3.95
N THR A 171 -7.43 -29.84 2.90
CA THR A 171 -7.60 -28.95 1.73
C THR A 171 -8.09 -27.56 2.12
N ILE A 172 -8.99 -27.47 3.10
CA ILE A 172 -9.52 -26.21 3.65
C ILE A 172 -8.41 -25.38 4.29
N ALA A 173 -7.59 -25.99 5.15
CA ALA A 173 -6.47 -25.32 5.81
C ALA A 173 -5.43 -24.82 4.80
N ARG A 174 -5.15 -25.60 3.75
CA ARG A 174 -4.28 -25.16 2.64
C ARG A 174 -4.83 -23.92 1.93
N PHE A 175 -6.13 -23.91 1.63
CA PHE A 175 -6.79 -22.77 0.99
C PHE A 175 -6.75 -21.50 1.87
N GLN A 176 -7.07 -21.64 3.15
CA GLN A 176 -7.05 -20.54 4.10
C GLN A 176 -5.64 -19.98 4.31
N ASN A 177 -4.65 -20.87 4.46
CA ASN A 177 -3.24 -20.48 4.54
C ASN A 177 -2.78 -19.73 3.29
N LEU A 178 -3.13 -20.23 2.10
CA LEU A 178 -2.80 -19.55 0.86
C LEU A 178 -3.43 -18.15 0.82
N SER A 179 -4.69 -18.02 1.23
CA SER A 179 -5.38 -16.72 1.30
C SER A 179 -4.67 -15.73 2.23
N PHE A 180 -4.20 -16.19 3.39
CA PHE A 180 -3.39 -15.36 4.30
C PHE A 180 -2.01 -15.03 3.71
N TYR A 181 -1.36 -15.95 3.01
CA TYR A 181 -0.11 -15.65 2.29
C TYR A 181 -0.32 -14.62 1.17
N ILE A 182 -1.44 -14.65 0.45
CA ILE A 182 -1.79 -13.66 -0.58
C ILE A 182 -1.92 -12.27 0.07
N GLN A 183 -2.61 -12.19 1.22
CA GLN A 183 -2.73 -10.94 1.97
C GLN A 183 -1.39 -10.46 2.53
N LYS A 184 -0.58 -11.37 3.08
CA LYS A 184 0.79 -11.08 3.53
C LYS A 184 1.62 -10.49 2.40
N ALA A 185 1.62 -11.13 1.22
CA ALA A 185 2.32 -10.63 0.04
C ALA A 185 1.87 -9.21 -0.30
N ASN A 186 0.56 -8.98 -0.43
CA ASN A 186 0.04 -7.65 -0.77
C ASN A 186 0.46 -6.59 0.27
N LEU A 187 0.29 -6.92 1.56
CA LEU A 187 0.53 -6.00 2.66
C LEU A 187 2.01 -5.62 2.78
N PHE A 188 2.90 -6.61 2.81
CA PHE A 188 4.34 -6.40 3.02
C PHE A 188 4.97 -5.74 1.79
N VAL A 189 4.63 -6.19 0.58
CA VAL A 189 5.10 -5.52 -0.65
C VAL A 189 4.64 -4.06 -0.64
N THR A 190 3.35 -3.81 -0.44
CA THR A 190 2.80 -2.45 -0.41
C THR A 190 3.48 -1.57 0.65
N PHE A 191 3.73 -2.10 1.85
CA PHE A 191 4.42 -1.37 2.92
C PHE A 191 5.80 -0.87 2.51
N HIS A 192 6.65 -1.76 1.98
CA HIS A 192 8.01 -1.37 1.61
C HIS A 192 8.05 -0.47 0.36
N ILE A 193 7.14 -0.65 -0.60
CA ILE A 193 6.99 0.30 -1.70
C ILE A 193 6.62 1.68 -1.19
N LEU A 194 5.63 1.77 -0.30
CA LEU A 194 5.22 3.05 0.27
C LEU A 194 6.34 3.68 1.09
N ARG A 195 7.15 2.91 1.82
CA ARG A 195 8.38 3.42 2.47
C ARG A 195 9.34 4.04 1.46
N LEU A 196 9.61 3.38 0.34
CA LEU A 196 10.48 3.91 -0.73
C LEU A 196 9.90 5.16 -1.36
N VAL A 197 8.60 5.18 -1.68
CA VAL A 197 7.94 6.33 -2.28
C VAL A 197 7.96 7.51 -1.32
N LEU A 198 7.56 7.31 -0.05
CA LEU A 198 7.61 8.36 0.96
C LEU A 198 9.04 8.89 1.12
N LEU A 199 10.03 8.02 1.26
CA LEU A 199 11.44 8.42 1.35
C LEU A 199 11.84 9.33 0.18
N SER A 200 11.60 8.90 -1.06
CA SER A 200 11.95 9.69 -2.24
C SER A 200 11.19 11.02 -2.29
N ARG A 201 9.87 11.02 -2.06
CA ARG A 201 9.04 12.24 -2.16
C ARG A 201 9.38 13.28 -1.09
N PHE A 202 9.74 12.84 0.11
CA PHE A 202 10.19 13.72 1.19
C PHE A 202 11.60 14.24 0.92
N ALA A 203 12.52 13.37 0.48
CA ALA A 203 13.87 13.77 0.09
C ALA A 203 13.87 14.81 -1.05
N ASP A 204 13.08 14.59 -2.10
CA ASP A 204 12.94 15.51 -3.25
C ASP A 204 12.47 16.91 -2.85
N ARG A 205 11.82 17.04 -1.69
CA ARG A 205 11.32 18.31 -1.13
C ARG A 205 12.18 18.84 0.02
N GLY A 206 13.34 18.25 0.28
CA GLY A 206 14.23 18.63 1.38
C GLY A 206 13.64 18.38 2.76
N ALA A 207 12.69 17.43 2.87
CA ALA A 207 11.93 17.13 4.10
C ALA A 207 12.25 15.73 4.68
N ALA A 208 13.39 15.14 4.30
CA ALA A 208 13.81 13.82 4.78
C ALA A 208 13.99 13.76 6.32
N ASP A 209 14.24 14.92 6.94
CA ASP A 209 14.36 15.10 8.38
C ASP A 209 13.06 14.80 9.14
N ILE A 210 11.89 14.99 8.51
CA ILE A 210 10.59 14.60 9.07
C ILE A 210 10.51 13.08 9.26
N LEU A 211 11.20 12.32 8.41
CA LEU A 211 11.33 10.87 8.50
C LEU A 211 12.48 10.42 9.43
N GLY A 212 13.12 11.36 10.12
CA GLY A 212 14.26 11.10 11.00
C GLY A 212 15.59 10.85 10.27
N LEU A 213 15.73 11.36 9.03
CA LEU A 213 16.92 11.16 8.20
C LEU A 213 17.63 12.49 7.90
N THR A 214 18.93 12.42 7.62
CA THR A 214 19.65 13.56 7.07
C THR A 214 19.39 13.67 5.56
N SER A 215 19.58 14.87 4.99
CA SER A 215 19.49 15.11 3.55
C SER A 215 20.75 14.68 2.78
N ASP A 216 21.67 13.97 3.43
CA ASP A 216 22.90 13.47 2.81
C ASP A 216 22.56 12.41 1.74
N PRO A 217 23.00 12.56 0.48
CA PRO A 217 22.67 11.64 -0.59
C PRO A 217 23.07 10.18 -0.31
N ALA A 218 24.23 9.95 0.30
CA ALA A 218 24.69 8.60 0.61
C ALA A 218 23.79 7.93 1.67
N THR A 219 23.38 8.68 2.69
CA THR A 219 22.42 8.23 3.72
C THR A 219 21.08 7.87 3.11
N LEU A 220 20.56 8.69 2.19
CA LEU A 220 19.29 8.41 1.50
C LEU A 220 19.39 7.17 0.61
N SER A 221 20.48 7.01 -0.14
CA SER A 221 20.76 5.81 -0.94
C SER A 221 20.89 4.55 -0.09
N LEU A 222 21.58 4.63 1.06
CA LEU A 222 21.66 3.53 2.02
C LEU A 222 20.27 3.12 2.50
N ARG A 223 19.42 4.10 2.87
CA ARG A 223 18.03 3.82 3.29
C ARG A 223 17.19 3.19 2.18
N LYS A 224 17.34 3.61 0.92
CA LYS A 224 16.66 2.95 -0.22
C LYS A 224 17.06 1.47 -0.32
N VAL A 225 18.36 1.19 -0.20
CA VAL A 225 18.91 -0.17 -0.24
C VAL A 225 18.44 -1.02 0.94
N GLU A 226 18.39 -0.46 2.15
CA GLU A 226 17.84 -1.14 3.34
C GLU A 226 16.37 -1.50 3.15
N ILE A 227 15.53 -0.57 2.68
CA ILE A 227 14.11 -0.85 2.44
C ILE A 227 13.92 -1.95 1.38
N ALA A 228 14.73 -1.93 0.32
CA ALA A 228 14.70 -2.96 -0.71
C ALA A 228 15.15 -4.33 -0.16
N SER A 229 16.16 -4.35 0.72
CA SER A 229 16.59 -5.56 1.42
C SER A 229 15.46 -6.11 2.30
N ASP A 230 14.85 -5.26 3.14
CA ASP A 230 13.73 -5.65 4.01
C ASP A 230 12.57 -6.24 3.20
N LEU A 231 12.26 -5.65 2.03
CA LEU A 231 11.24 -6.17 1.13
C LEU A 231 11.59 -7.58 0.65
N LEU A 232 12.79 -7.76 0.08
CA LEU A 232 13.23 -9.05 -0.44
C LEU A 232 13.29 -10.11 0.66
N ASP A 233 13.73 -9.73 1.86
CA ASP A 233 13.69 -10.58 3.04
C ASP A 233 12.26 -10.93 3.48
N SER A 234 11.30 -10.01 3.35
CA SER A 234 9.91 -10.26 3.72
C SER A 234 9.16 -11.21 2.78
N ILE A 235 9.55 -11.22 1.50
CA ILE A 235 8.90 -12.05 0.47
C ILE A 235 9.57 -13.41 0.27
N LYS A 236 10.79 -13.63 0.83
CA LYS A 236 11.52 -14.91 0.66
C LYS A 236 10.76 -16.11 1.21
N ASP A 237 10.01 -15.90 2.30
CA ASP A 237 9.25 -16.95 3.00
C ASP A 237 7.79 -17.03 2.54
N ILE A 238 7.43 -16.27 1.49
CA ILE A 238 6.09 -16.28 0.91
C ILE A 238 6.05 -17.32 -0.22
N PRO A 239 5.08 -18.26 -0.22
CA PRO A 239 4.87 -19.17 -1.33
C PRO A 239 4.73 -18.42 -2.65
N PHE A 240 5.37 -18.91 -3.70
CA PHE A 240 5.41 -18.23 -4.99
C PHE A 240 4.00 -18.01 -5.56
N GLU A 241 3.11 -18.99 -5.37
CA GLU A 241 1.71 -18.92 -5.78
C GLU A 241 0.96 -17.73 -5.15
N ALA A 242 1.32 -17.37 -3.91
CA ALA A 242 0.71 -16.23 -3.23
C ALA A 242 1.19 -14.87 -3.77
N LEU A 243 2.47 -14.78 -4.16
CA LEU A 243 2.99 -13.61 -4.87
C LEU A 243 2.33 -13.46 -6.23
N GLN A 244 2.20 -14.57 -6.97
CA GLN A 244 1.58 -14.62 -8.30
C GLN A 244 0.10 -14.23 -8.28
N ALA A 245 -0.67 -14.70 -7.29
CA ALA A 245 -2.09 -14.40 -7.17
C ALA A 245 -2.41 -12.90 -6.98
N ASN A 246 -1.42 -12.07 -6.61
CA ASN A 246 -1.59 -10.62 -6.57
C ASN A 246 -1.48 -9.95 -7.97
N GLY A 247 -1.06 -10.69 -8.99
CA GLY A 247 -1.05 -10.29 -10.40
C GLY A 247 -0.16 -9.09 -10.72
N GLU A 248 -0.47 -8.45 -11.84
CA GLU A 248 0.30 -7.31 -12.38
C GLU A 248 0.52 -6.15 -11.38
N PRO A 249 -0.44 -5.77 -10.50
CA PRO A 249 -0.19 -4.74 -9.49
C PRO A 249 0.96 -5.07 -8.52
N CYS A 250 1.23 -6.35 -8.24
CA CYS A 250 2.38 -6.78 -7.45
C CYS A 250 3.67 -6.65 -8.25
N VAL A 251 3.65 -7.09 -9.50
CA VAL A 251 4.80 -7.01 -10.41
C VAL A 251 5.22 -5.56 -10.61
N GLU A 252 4.28 -4.65 -10.83
CA GLU A 252 4.56 -3.23 -11.00
C GLU A 252 5.20 -2.59 -9.75
N LYS A 253 4.68 -2.91 -8.57
CA LYS A 253 5.29 -2.54 -7.28
C LYS A 253 6.76 -3.00 -7.20
N LEU A 254 7.02 -4.26 -7.52
CA LEU A 254 8.37 -4.82 -7.54
C LEU A 254 9.27 -4.11 -8.57
N ARG A 255 8.76 -3.79 -9.77
CA ARG A 255 9.52 -3.01 -10.77
C ARG A 255 9.93 -1.64 -10.24
N GLN A 256 9.08 -0.96 -9.45
CA GLN A 256 9.44 0.33 -8.84
C GLN A 256 10.61 0.23 -7.85
N VAL A 257 10.74 -0.88 -7.12
CA VAL A 257 11.96 -1.14 -6.33
C VAL A 257 13.17 -1.29 -7.24
N GLY A 258 13.00 -1.99 -8.36
CA GLY A 258 14.04 -2.14 -9.37
C GLY A 258 14.52 -0.79 -9.88
N VAL A 259 13.60 0.13 -10.17
CA VAL A 259 13.92 1.52 -10.56
C VAL A 259 14.70 2.23 -9.46
N ALA A 260 14.25 2.16 -8.20
CA ALA A 260 14.95 2.81 -7.09
C ALA A 260 16.37 2.24 -6.84
N LEU A 261 16.56 0.93 -7.03
CA LEU A 261 17.86 0.28 -6.96
C LEU A 261 18.76 0.69 -8.12
N LEU A 262 18.23 0.74 -9.35
CA LEU A 262 18.96 1.23 -10.52
C LEU A 262 19.40 2.68 -10.34
N GLU A 263 18.51 3.57 -9.91
CA GLU A 263 18.86 4.96 -9.59
C GLU A 263 20.02 5.01 -8.60
N THR A 264 19.93 4.22 -7.52
CA THR A 264 20.97 4.17 -6.49
C THR A 264 22.32 3.69 -7.03
N MET A 265 22.32 2.70 -7.92
CA MET A 265 23.54 2.19 -8.56
C MET A 265 24.26 3.23 -9.41
N HIS A 266 23.52 4.18 -10.01
CA HIS A 266 24.08 5.21 -10.88
C HIS A 266 24.38 6.52 -10.14
N SER A 267 23.71 6.78 -9.01
CA SER A 267 23.80 8.07 -8.32
C SER A 267 24.76 8.11 -7.13
N VAL A 268 25.18 6.96 -6.60
CA VAL A 268 25.97 6.89 -5.36
C VAL A 268 27.45 6.67 -5.65
N ASP A 269 28.31 7.52 -5.08
CA ASP A 269 29.77 7.38 -5.19
C ASP A 269 30.32 6.25 -4.29
N ASN A 270 29.54 5.82 -3.29
CA ASN A 270 29.94 4.78 -2.36
C ASN A 270 29.78 3.39 -3.00
N GLU A 271 30.90 2.77 -3.34
CA GLU A 271 30.94 1.46 -4.01
C GLU A 271 30.29 0.34 -3.19
N ALA A 272 30.32 0.39 -1.85
CA ALA A 272 29.66 -0.64 -1.03
C ALA A 272 28.13 -0.56 -1.15
N ILE A 273 27.56 0.65 -1.19
CA ILE A 273 26.13 0.86 -1.41
C ILE A 273 25.75 0.42 -2.82
N ALA A 274 26.54 0.81 -3.83
CA ALA A 274 26.31 0.44 -5.22
C ALA A 274 26.38 -1.09 -5.42
N ALA A 275 27.36 -1.78 -4.82
CA ALA A 275 27.50 -3.22 -4.87
C ALA A 275 26.31 -3.94 -4.20
N ARG A 276 25.85 -3.44 -3.04
CA ARG A 276 24.65 -3.99 -2.38
C ARG A 276 23.40 -3.78 -3.24
N ALA A 277 23.22 -2.61 -3.84
CA ALA A 277 22.10 -2.34 -4.74
C ALA A 277 22.10 -3.28 -5.96
N ARG A 278 23.26 -3.51 -6.59
CA ARG A 278 23.43 -4.48 -7.69
C ARG A 278 23.01 -5.89 -7.30
N PHE A 279 23.44 -6.34 -6.12
CA PHE A 279 23.09 -7.66 -5.61
C PHE A 279 21.57 -7.82 -5.43
N LEU A 280 20.93 -6.86 -4.75
CA LEU A 280 19.48 -6.89 -4.54
C LEU A 280 18.70 -6.78 -5.86
N PHE A 281 19.18 -5.98 -6.80
CA PHE A 281 18.57 -5.84 -8.12
C PHE A 281 18.60 -7.18 -8.88
N GLY A 282 19.70 -7.92 -8.82
CA GLY A 282 19.79 -9.27 -9.40
C GLY A 282 18.76 -10.23 -8.81
N MET A 283 18.60 -10.27 -7.48
CA MET A 283 17.57 -11.08 -6.83
C MET A 283 16.16 -10.70 -7.28
N LEU A 284 15.89 -9.40 -7.37
CA LEU A 284 14.59 -8.89 -7.79
C LEU A 284 14.26 -9.28 -9.25
N LEU A 285 15.25 -9.24 -10.15
CA LEU A 285 15.07 -9.67 -11.54
C LEU A 285 14.74 -11.15 -11.65
N ASP A 286 15.35 -12.01 -10.83
CA ASP A 286 14.99 -13.44 -10.79
C ASP A 286 13.52 -13.63 -10.42
N ILE A 287 13.05 -12.94 -9.36
CA ILE A 287 11.65 -12.98 -8.92
C ILE A 287 10.71 -12.48 -10.04
N LEU A 288 11.01 -11.33 -10.65
CA LEU A 288 10.21 -10.74 -11.72
C LEU A 288 10.16 -11.64 -12.97
N SER A 289 11.27 -12.26 -13.34
CA SER A 289 11.32 -13.15 -14.52
C SER A 289 10.43 -14.38 -14.33
N ARG A 290 10.45 -14.97 -13.13
CA ARG A 290 9.58 -16.10 -12.77
C ARG A 290 8.10 -15.72 -12.76
N LEU A 291 7.76 -14.53 -12.26
CA LEU A 291 6.39 -14.02 -12.26
C LEU A 291 5.87 -13.81 -13.70
N ASN A 292 6.69 -13.25 -14.58
CA ASN A 292 6.30 -13.03 -15.99
C ASN A 292 6.17 -14.33 -16.80
N SER A 293 7.08 -15.30 -16.60
CA SER A 293 7.08 -16.56 -17.36
C SER A 293 5.80 -17.34 -17.17
N ARG A 294 5.27 -17.44 -15.95
CA ARG A 294 4.06 -18.23 -15.69
C ARG A 294 2.75 -17.51 -15.98
N ILE A 295 2.72 -16.19 -15.86
CA ILE A 295 1.58 -15.40 -16.36
C ILE A 295 1.43 -15.62 -17.88
N SER A 296 2.55 -15.74 -18.59
CA SER A 296 2.54 -16.06 -20.02
C SER A 296 2.02 -17.48 -20.29
N ASP A 297 2.42 -18.47 -19.48
CA ASP A 297 1.94 -19.85 -19.61
C ASP A 297 0.43 -19.99 -19.29
N GLU A 298 -0.06 -19.32 -18.25
CA GLU A 298 -1.49 -19.29 -17.88
C GLU A 298 -2.35 -18.62 -18.97
N LEU A 299 -1.90 -17.48 -19.50
CA LEU A 299 -2.57 -16.80 -20.61
C LEU A 299 -2.54 -17.63 -21.91
N SER A 300 -1.49 -18.42 -22.15
CA SER A 300 -1.46 -19.33 -23.31
C SER A 300 -2.43 -20.51 -23.17
N ASN A 301 -2.64 -21.03 -21.96
CA ASN A 301 -3.56 -22.14 -21.72
C ASN A 301 -5.03 -21.71 -21.73
N ASP A 302 -5.34 -20.45 -21.36
CA ASP A 302 -6.69 -19.88 -21.46
C ASP A 302 -7.15 -19.62 -22.91
N HIS A 303 -6.22 -19.61 -23.88
CA HIS A 303 -6.55 -19.50 -25.31
C HIS A 303 -6.79 -20.86 -25.98
N GLU A 304 -6.58 -21.98 -25.27
CA GLU A 304 -6.79 -23.35 -25.77
C GLU A 304 -8.00 -24.07 -25.14
N SER A 305 -8.83 -23.35 -24.37
CA SER A 305 -10.07 -23.87 -23.74
C SER A 305 -11.32 -23.22 -24.35
#